data_AF-A0A967K4J0-F1
#
_entry.id   AF-A0A967K4J0-F1
#
_cell.length_a   1.000
_cell.length_b   1.000
_cell.length_c   1.000
_cell.angle_alpha   90.00
_cell.angle_beta   90.00
_cell.angle_gamma   90.00
#
_symmetry.space_group_name_H-M   'P 1'
#
loop_
_entity.id
_entity.type
_entity.pdbx_description
1 polymer ?
#
loop_
_entity_poly.entity_id
_entity_poly.type
_entity_poly.pdbx_seq_one_letter_code
_entity_poly.pdbx_strand_id
1 'polypeptide(L)'
;MIIVDSAPVVPVTDPIILGREVDGILLVIKAGATQKEVVTRAADLINQSGARLLGVALNNVKQALPYYYNHKYYGYQYSSKK
;
A
#
# COMPACT_ATOMS: atom_id res chain seq x y z
N MET A 1 1.13 -20.73 2.92
CA MET A 1 1.06 -19.32 2.51
C MET A 1 2.40 -18.95 1.91
N ILE A 2 2.40 -18.42 0.69
CA ILE A 2 3.60 -17.96 -0.02
C ILE A 2 3.41 -16.47 -0.27
N ILE A 3 4.45 -15.68 0.01
CA ILE A 3 4.46 -14.23 -0.28
C ILE A 3 5.54 -14.00 -1.31
N VAL A 4 5.19 -13.31 -2.39
CA VAL A 4 6.10 -12.93 -3.47
C VAL A 4 6.32 -11.43 -3.36
N ASP A 5 7.58 -11.02 -3.29
CA ASP A 5 7.96 -9.61 -3.37
C ASP A 5 8.28 -9.25 -4.82
N SER A 6 7.94 -8.02 -5.22
CA SER A 6 8.05 -7.56 -6.60
C SER A 6 8.54 -6.12 -6.67
N ALA A 7 9.10 -5.73 -7.82
CA ALA A 7 9.44 -4.34 -8.10
C ALA A 7 8.21 -3.40 -7.99
N PRO A 8 8.38 -2.07 -7.94
CA PRO A 8 7.26 -1.14 -7.97
C PRO A 8 6.41 -1.27 -9.25
N VAL A 9 5.08 -1.24 -9.11
CA VAL A 9 4.10 -1.31 -10.23
C VAL A 9 4.30 -0.19 -11.26
N VAL A 10 4.83 0.95 -10.83
CA VAL A 10 5.21 2.05 -11.71
C VAL A 10 6.70 2.34 -11.47
N PRO A 11 7.55 2.31 -12.51
CA PRO A 11 7.26 2.14 -13.94
C PRO A 11 7.32 0.68 -14.46
N VAL A 12 7.46 -0.32 -13.58
CA VAL A 12 7.83 -1.68 -13.97
C VAL A 12 6.61 -2.61 -14.10
N THR A 13 6.67 -3.58 -15.01
CA THR A 13 5.57 -4.52 -15.30
C THR A 13 5.59 -5.80 -14.46
N ASP A 14 6.67 -6.10 -13.75
CA ASP A 14 6.87 -7.36 -13.01
C ASP A 14 5.70 -7.74 -12.09
N PRO A 15 5.09 -6.81 -11.30
CA PRO A 15 3.98 -7.15 -10.41
C PRO A 15 2.72 -7.59 -11.18
N ILE A 16 2.55 -7.09 -12.40
CA ILE A 16 1.42 -7.42 -13.27
C ILE A 16 1.58 -8.84 -13.83
N ILE A 17 2.79 -9.21 -14.24
CA ILE A 17 3.09 -10.56 -14.74
C ILE A 17 2.88 -11.58 -13.61
N LEU A 18 3.45 -11.31 -12.43
CA LEU A 18 3.30 -12.15 -11.25
C LEU A 18 1.85 -12.22 -10.76
N GLY A 19 1.08 -11.15 -10.94
CA GLY A 19 -0.34 -11.06 -10.59
C GLY A 19 -1.23 -12.14 -11.19
N ARG A 20 -0.80 -12.78 -12.29
CA ARG A 20 -1.53 -13.87 -12.96
C ARG A 20 -1.28 -15.23 -12.33
N GLU A 21 -0.20 -15.37 -11.56
CA GLU A 21 0.24 -16.62 -10.92
C GLU A 21 -0.08 -16.66 -9.42
N VAL A 22 -0.73 -15.62 -8.88
CA VAL A 22 -1.08 -15.49 -7.46
C VAL A 22 -2.56 -15.23 -7.26
N ASP A 23 -3.08 -15.55 -6.07
CA ASP A 23 -4.49 -15.35 -5.71
C ASP A 23 -4.91 -13.87 -5.61
N GLY A 24 -3.93 -12.98 -5.46
CA GLY A 24 -4.13 -11.54 -5.48
C GLY A 24 -2.93 -10.74 -5.01
N ILE A 25 -3.03 -9.42 -5.19
CA ILE A 25 -1.96 -8.45 -4.92
C ILE A 25 -2.36 -7.56 -3.74
N LEU A 26 -1.41 -7.29 -2.83
CA LEU A 26 -1.52 -6.26 -1.81
C LEU A 26 -0.63 -5.07 -2.21
N LEU A 27 -1.23 -3.91 -2.51
CA LEU A 27 -0.45 -2.73 -2.91
C LEU A 27 0.07 -1.99 -1.68
N VAL A 28 1.40 -1.91 -1.53
CA VAL A 28 2.05 -1.19 -0.42
C VAL A 28 2.40 0.23 -0.85
N ILE A 29 1.98 1.24 -0.07
CA ILE A 29 2.19 2.66 -0.35
C ILE A 29 2.98 3.28 0.79
N LYS A 30 4.04 4.04 0.47
CA LYS A 30 4.77 4.81 1.48
C LYS A 30 4.07 6.15 1.72
N ALA A 31 3.50 6.31 2.92
CA ALA A 31 2.82 7.54 3.32
C ALA A 31 3.75 8.75 3.21
N GLY A 32 3.21 9.88 2.74
CA GLY A 32 3.92 11.15 2.63
C GLY A 32 5.02 11.20 1.55
N ALA A 33 5.32 10.07 0.89
CA ALA A 33 6.35 9.99 -0.14
C ALA A 33 5.78 9.62 -1.52
N THR A 34 4.81 8.72 -1.58
CA THR A 34 4.17 8.31 -2.84
C THR A 34 3.02 9.26 -3.18
N GLN A 35 3.10 9.91 -4.34
CA GLN A 35 2.05 10.81 -4.84
C GLN A 35 0.77 10.03 -5.17
N LYS A 36 -0.40 10.65 -4.94
CA LYS A 36 -1.71 10.02 -5.12
C LYS A 36 -1.92 9.55 -6.55
N GLU A 37 -1.45 10.32 -7.53
CA GLU A 37 -1.55 10.03 -8.96
C GLU A 37 -0.80 8.74 -9.32
N VAL A 38 0.35 8.50 -8.69
CA VAL A 38 1.14 7.27 -8.87
C VAL A 38 0.41 6.07 -8.29
N VAL A 39 -0.22 6.24 -7.13
CA VAL A 39 -1.04 5.20 -6.49
C VAL A 39 -2.23 4.84 -7.36
N THR A 40 -2.99 5.84 -7.82
CA THR A 40 -4.16 5.63 -8.69
C THR A 40 -3.74 4.89 -9.96
N ARG A 41 -2.66 5.33 -10.60
CA ARG A 41 -2.14 4.68 -11.80
C ARG A 41 -1.71 3.23 -11.55
N ALA A 42 -1.07 2.94 -10.42
CA ALA A 42 -0.70 1.57 -10.05
C ALA A 42 -1.94 0.68 -9.87
N ALA A 43 -2.97 1.18 -9.18
CA ALA A 43 -4.23 0.44 -9.00
C ALA A 43 -4.93 0.19 -10.34
N ASP A 44 -4.97 1.18 -11.23
CA ASP A 44 -5.55 1.05 -12.57
C ASP A 44 -4.81 -0.01 -13.40
N LEU A 45 -3.47 0.00 -13.37
CA LEU A 45 -2.66 -1.00 -14.07
C LEU A 45 -2.90 -2.42 -13.55
N ILE A 46 -3.00 -2.59 -12.23
CA ILE A 46 -3.33 -3.89 -11.63
C ILE A 46 -4.71 -4.35 -12.10
N ASN A 47 -5.73 -3.50 -12.01
CA ASN A 47 -7.09 -3.85 -12.41
C ASN A 47 -7.20 -4.16 -13.91
N GLN A 48 -6.54 -3.38 -14.77
CA GLN A 48 -6.52 -3.59 -16.23
C GLN A 48 -5.83 -4.89 -16.62
N SER A 49 -4.89 -5.38 -15.82
CA SER A 49 -4.22 -6.66 -16.08
C SER A 49 -5.08 -7.90 -15.82
N GLY A 50 -6.23 -7.74 -15.16
CA GLY A 50 -7.06 -8.84 -14.67
C GLY A 50 -6.57 -9.45 -13.35
N ALA A 51 -5.45 -8.98 -12.80
CA ALA A 51 -5.02 -9.38 -11.46
C ALA A 51 -5.96 -8.81 -10.38
N ARG A 52 -6.17 -9.58 -9.31
CA ARG A 52 -7.05 -9.19 -8.21
C ARG A 52 -6.31 -8.34 -7.18
N LEU A 53 -6.64 -7.05 -7.09
CA LEU A 53 -6.18 -6.21 -5.97
C LEU A 53 -6.95 -6.56 -4.69
N LEU A 54 -6.27 -7.17 -3.72
CA LEU A 54 -6.85 -7.55 -2.42
C LEU A 54 -7.10 -6.33 -1.53
N GLY A 55 -6.26 -5.31 -1.68
CA GLY A 55 -6.33 -4.08 -0.91
C GLY A 55 -5.03 -3.30 -0.93
N VAL A 56 -4.93 -2.34 -0.02
CA VAL A 56 -3.83 -1.40 0.06
C VAL A 56 -3.30 -1.34 1.49
N ALA A 57 -1.98 -1.34 1.65
CA ALA A 57 -1.30 -1.14 2.92
C ALA A 57 -0.54 0.19 2.90
N LEU A 58 -0.96 1.14 3.75
CA LEU A 58 -0.26 2.41 3.91
C LEU A 58 0.85 2.28 4.98
N ASN A 59 2.10 2.35 4.55
CA ASN A 59 3.28 2.20 5.39
C ASN A 59 3.91 3.55 5.76
N ASN A 60 4.76 3.61 6.79
CA ASN A 60 5.48 4.79 7.27
C ASN A 60 4.58 5.99 7.67
N VAL A 61 3.33 5.74 8.07
CA VAL A 61 2.36 6.80 8.43
C VAL A 61 2.87 7.78 9.49
N LYS A 62 3.66 7.31 10.47
CA LYS A 62 4.23 8.17 11.52
C LYS A 62 5.18 9.24 10.98
N GLN A 63 5.91 8.93 9.91
CA GLN A 63 6.86 9.86 9.29
C GLN A 63 6.15 10.85 8.35
N ALA A 64 4.93 10.52 7.93
CA ALA A 64 4.13 11.33 7.01
C ALA A 64 3.19 12.31 7.73
N LEU A 65 2.78 12.01 8.96
CA LEU A 65 1.84 12.84 9.72
C LEU A 65 2.58 13.99 10.43
N PRO A 66 2.01 15.22 10.42
CA PRO A 66 2.48 16.30 11.28
C PRO A 66 2.53 15.83 12.75
N TYR A 67 3.54 16.27 13.50
CA TYR A 67 3.78 15.84 14.89
C TYR A 67 2.53 15.92 15.78
N TYR A 68 1.67 16.92 15.56
CA TYR A 68 0.40 17.08 16.26
C TYR A 68 -0.65 16.00 15.95
N TYR A 69 -0.70 15.51 14.71
CA TYR A 69 -1.60 14.42 14.31
C TYR A 69 -1.15 13.06 14.86
N ASN A 70 0.15 12.86 15.00
CA ASN A 70 0.72 11.63 15.57
C ASN A 70 0.24 11.39 17.02
N HIS A 71 0.14 12.46 17.83
CA HIS A 71 -0.33 12.35 19.22
C HIS A 71 -1.84 12.06 19.32
N LYS A 72 -2.68 12.63 18.45
CA LYS A 72 -4.14 12.42 18.50
C LYS A 72 -4.55 11.01 18.08
N TYR A 73 -3.92 10.43 17.06
CA TYR A 73 -4.27 9.09 16.57
C TYR A 73 -3.77 7.97 17.50
N TYR A 74 -2.60 8.14 18.13
CA TYR A 74 -2.03 7.12 19.02
C TYR A 74 -2.41 7.31 20.51
N GLY A 75 -2.77 8.53 20.94
CA GLY A 75 -3.26 8.79 22.31
C GLY A 75 -4.57 8.07 22.62
N TYR A 76 -5.42 7.86 21.61
CA TYR A 76 -6.66 7.09 21.76
C TYR A 76 -6.42 5.57 21.88
N GLN A 77 -5.32 5.05 21.32
CA GLN A 77 -5.01 3.61 21.38
C GLN A 77 -4.36 3.18 22.70
N TYR A 78 -3.71 4.08 23.44
CA TYR A 78 -3.11 3.76 24.74
C TYR A 78 -4.05 3.93 25.94
N SER A 79 -5.18 4.64 25.78
CA SER A 79 -6.15 4.84 26.88
C SER A 79 -7.23 3.74 26.98
N SER A 80 -7.24 2.73 26.10
CA SER A 80 -8.22 1.63 26.11
C SER A 80 -7.65 0.31 26.66
N LYS A 81 -6.62 0.37 27.50
CA LYS A 81 -6.22 -0.75 28.37
C LYS A 81 -5.72 -0.22 29.71
N LYS A 82 -6.65 0.00 30.63
CA LYS A 82 -6.54 -0.42 32.03
C LYS A 82 -7.92 -0.46 32.66
#